data_AF-A0A315QTC1-F1
#
_entry.id   AF-A0A315QTC1-F1
#
_cell.length_a   1.000
_cell.length_b   1.000
_cell.length_c   1.000
_cell.angle_alpha   90.00
_cell.angle_beta   90.00
_cell.angle_gamma   90.00
#
_symmetry.space_group_name_H-M   'P 1'
#
loop_
_entity.id
_entity.type
_entity.pdbx_description
1 polymer ?
#
loop_
_entity_poly.entity_id
_entity_poly.type
_entity_poly.pdbx_seq_one_letter_code
_entity_poly.pdbx_strand_id
1 'polypeptide(L)'
;TGIKLPTAVMTAVDMLAEATFPLSMLVIGSGLAQIKISGIFKDLNIIAYSTLKLLLIPAAAILILNFFKIADPIRTILVLQIAMPAAANGVIFAERYEGNYIFAAESLFLSTLMAALSIPLISFLTTYIK
;
A
#
# COMPACT_ATOMS: atom_id res chain seq x y z
N THR A 1 -9.63 -3.86 27.17
CA THR A 1 -11.04 -3.62 27.56
C THR A 1 -11.84 -4.88 27.25
N GLY A 2 -12.33 -5.57 28.28
CA GLY A 2 -12.84 -6.96 28.20
C GLY A 2 -14.37 -7.09 28.10
N ILE A 3 -15.05 -6.13 27.48
CA ILE A 3 -16.50 -6.20 27.28
C ILE A 3 -16.75 -7.00 25.99
N LYS A 4 -17.18 -8.25 26.13
CA LYS A 4 -17.61 -9.07 24.99
C LYS A 4 -19.00 -8.58 24.55
N LEU A 5 -19.06 -7.91 23.41
CA LEU A 5 -20.31 -7.53 22.75
C LEU A 5 -21.11 -8.79 22.37
N PRO A 6 -22.46 -8.72 22.36
CA PRO A 6 -23.29 -9.79 21.82
C PRO A 6 -22.85 -10.14 20.38
N THR A 7 -22.88 -11.43 20.03
CA THR A 7 -22.42 -11.92 18.73
C THR A 7 -23.07 -11.20 17.55
N ALA A 8 -24.38 -10.93 17.62
CA ALA A 8 -25.10 -10.17 16.59
C ALA A 8 -24.53 -8.76 16.36
N VAL A 9 -24.09 -8.07 17.42
CA VAL A 9 -23.48 -6.74 17.30
C VAL A 9 -22.08 -6.85 16.72
N MET A 10 -21.30 -7.84 17.17
CA MET A 10 -19.96 -8.08 16.61
C MET A 10 -20.03 -8.38 15.11
N THR A 11 -20.91 -9.28 14.69
CA THR A 11 -21.09 -9.62 13.28
C THR A 11 -21.52 -8.41 12.44
N ALA A 12 -22.43 -7.57 12.94
CA ALA A 12 -22.81 -6.35 12.23
C ALA A 12 -21.64 -5.37 12.08
N VAL A 13 -20.82 -5.20 13.12
CA VAL A 13 -19.62 -4.35 13.08
C VAL A 13 -18.57 -4.93 12.13
N ASP A 14 -18.33 -6.23 12.16
CA ASP A 14 -17.38 -6.91 11.27
C ASP A 14 -17.78 -6.75 9.80
N MET A 15 -19.07 -6.93 9.49
CA MET A 15 -19.59 -6.71 8.13
C MET A 15 -19.37 -5.28 7.64
N LEU A 16 -19.59 -4.28 8.50
CA LEU A 16 -19.35 -2.88 8.16
C LEU A 16 -17.85 -2.59 8.00
N ALA A 17 -17.02 -3.14 8.88
CA ALA A 17 -15.56 -2.99 8.81
C ALA A 17 -14.99 -3.57 7.52
N GLU A 18 -15.41 -4.79 7.15
CA GLU A 18 -15.02 -5.46 5.90
C GLU A 18 -15.49 -4.70 4.65
N ALA A 19 -16.69 -4.10 4.70
CA ALA A 19 -17.22 -3.30 3.58
C ALA A 19 -16.56 -1.92 3.43
N THR A 20 -16.01 -1.37 4.51
CA THR A 20 -15.44 0.00 4.50
C THR A 20 -14.24 0.10 3.55
N PHE A 21 -13.34 -0.89 3.58
CA PHE A 21 -12.13 -0.87 2.75
C PHE A 21 -12.42 -0.85 1.23
N PRO A 22 -13.22 -1.77 0.66
CA PRO A 22 -13.57 -1.72 -0.77
C PRO A 22 -14.39 -0.49 -1.13
N LEU A 23 -15.27 0.00 -0.23
CA LEU A 23 -16.05 1.21 -0.48
C LEU A 23 -15.14 2.46 -0.57
N SER A 24 -14.18 2.61 0.36
CA SER A 24 -13.18 3.67 0.28
C SER A 24 -12.35 3.59 -1.01
N MET A 25 -11.96 2.38 -1.44
CA MET A 25 -11.26 2.19 -2.71
C MET A 25 -12.11 2.59 -3.93
N LEU A 26 -13.41 2.30 -3.92
CA LEU A 26 -14.32 2.75 -4.97
C LEU A 26 -14.44 4.28 -5.01
N VAL A 27 -14.51 4.93 -3.85
CA VAL A 27 -14.55 6.40 -3.76
C VAL A 27 -13.25 7.00 -4.32
N ILE A 28 -12.09 6.50 -3.90
CA ILE A 28 -10.78 6.94 -4.42
C ILE A 28 -10.70 6.72 -5.95
N GLY A 29 -11.17 5.55 -6.42
CA GLY A 29 -11.27 5.21 -7.84
C GLY A 29 -12.16 6.17 -8.62
N SER A 30 -13.25 6.65 -8.03
CA SER A 30 -14.13 7.63 -8.67
C SER A 30 -13.45 9.00 -8.85
N GLY A 31 -12.55 9.38 -7.93
CA GLY A 31 -11.70 10.57 -8.09
C GLY A 31 -10.76 10.48 -9.30
N LEU A 32 -10.27 9.28 -9.62
CA LEU A 32 -9.42 9.04 -10.79
C LEU A 32 -10.19 9.11 -12.11
N ALA A 33 -11.51 8.90 -12.11
CA ALA A 33 -12.33 8.93 -13.33
C ALA A 33 -12.32 10.30 -14.03
N GLN A 34 -12.05 11.38 -13.27
CA GLN A 34 -11.95 12.73 -13.82
C GLN A 34 -10.55 13.09 -14.34
N ILE A 35 -9.57 12.19 -14.17
CA ILE A 35 -8.17 12.41 -14.49
C ILE A 35 -7.82 11.72 -15.81
N LYS A 36 -6.97 12.37 -16.62
CA LYS A 36 -6.38 11.72 -17.79
C LYS A 36 -5.28 10.76 -17.33
N ILE A 37 -5.54 9.45 -17.43
CA ILE A 37 -4.59 8.38 -17.09
C ILE A 37 -3.22 8.58 -17.77
N SER A 38 -3.20 9.11 -19.00
CA SER A 38 -1.96 9.41 -19.73
C SER A 38 -1.09 10.50 -19.08
N GLY A 39 -1.67 11.35 -18.24
CA GLY A 39 -0.93 12.33 -17.43
C GLY A 39 -0.19 11.67 -16.27
N ILE A 40 -0.79 10.66 -15.65
CA ILE A 40 -0.20 9.91 -14.52
C ILE A 40 1.11 9.23 -14.94
N PHE A 41 1.12 8.59 -16.11
CA PHE A 41 2.32 7.94 -16.68
C PHE A 41 3.36 8.93 -17.25
N LYS A 42 3.09 10.23 -17.23
CA LYS A 42 4.03 11.27 -17.66
C LYS A 42 4.54 12.11 -16.50
N ASP A 43 3.88 12.06 -15.34
CA ASP A 43 4.33 12.77 -14.16
C ASP A 43 5.53 12.05 -13.53
N LEU A 44 6.71 12.64 -13.74
CA LEU A 44 7.98 12.15 -13.20
C LEU A 44 7.96 12.06 -11.68
N ASN A 45 7.21 12.91 -10.97
CA ASN A 45 7.15 12.87 -9.51
C ASN A 45 6.40 11.63 -9.03
N ILE A 46 5.31 11.26 -9.69
CA ILE A 46 4.48 10.10 -9.34
C ILE A 46 5.25 8.81 -9.64
N ILE A 47 5.92 8.75 -10.79
CA ILE A 47 6.78 7.63 -11.19
C ILE A 47 7.97 7.49 -10.25
N ALA A 48 8.68 8.59 -9.95
CA ALA A 48 9.81 8.59 -9.04
C ALA A 48 9.38 8.13 -7.63
N TYR A 49 8.29 8.68 -7.10
CA TYR A 49 7.74 8.27 -5.81
C TYR A 49 7.43 6.77 -5.78
N SER A 50 6.67 6.29 -6.77
CA SER A 50 6.25 4.88 -6.83
C SER A 50 7.45 3.95 -6.95
N THR A 51 8.40 4.27 -7.82
CA THR A 51 9.61 3.47 -8.04
C THR A 51 10.52 3.45 -6.82
N LEU A 52 10.77 4.61 -6.20
CA LEU A 52 11.58 4.70 -4.97
C LEU A 52 10.93 3.90 -3.84
N LYS A 53 9.62 4.04 -3.66
CA LYS A 53 8.88 3.31 -2.63
C LYS A 53 8.90 1.80 -2.86
N LEU A 54 8.67 1.36 -4.09
CA LEU A 54 8.50 -0.05 -4.43
C LEU A 54 9.82 -0.81 -4.65
N LEU A 55 10.93 -0.14 -4.92
CA LEU A 55 12.22 -0.80 -5.14
C LEU A 55 13.28 -0.40 -4.11
N LEU A 56 13.46 0.90 -3.89
CA LEU A 56 14.57 1.40 -3.08
C LEU A 56 14.32 1.14 -1.58
N ILE A 57 13.12 1.39 -1.08
CA ILE A 57 12.76 1.12 0.33
C ILE A 57 12.86 -0.37 0.67
N PRO A 58 12.26 -1.32 -0.08
CA PRO A 58 12.39 -2.74 0.23
C PRO A 58 13.82 -3.26 0.06
N ALA A 59 14.59 -2.77 -0.92
CA ALA A 59 16.00 -3.12 -1.05
C ALA A 59 16.82 -2.67 0.18
N ALA A 60 16.61 -1.43 0.65
CA ALA A 60 17.22 -0.94 1.87
C ALA A 60 16.79 -1.77 3.10
N ALA A 61 15.52 -2.16 3.18
CA ALA A 61 15.02 -3.01 4.25
C ALA A 61 15.70 -4.38 4.28
N ILE A 62 15.92 -5.02 3.13
CA ILE A 62 16.67 -6.29 3.04
C ILE A 62 18.09 -6.12 3.60
N LEU A 63 18.80 -5.05 3.20
CA LEU A 63 20.16 -4.78 3.68
C LEU A 63 20.20 -4.59 5.21
N ILE A 64 19.27 -3.79 5.75
CA ILE A 64 19.18 -3.53 7.18
C ILE A 64 18.84 -4.82 7.94
N LEU A 65 17.82 -5.56 7.51
CA LEU A 65 17.39 -6.79 8.18
C LEU A 65 18.47 -7.89 8.12
N ASN A 66 19.27 -7.92 7.05
CA ASN A 66 20.41 -8.83 6.94
C ASN A 66 21.55 -8.40 7.87
N PHE A 67 21.83 -7.10 8.00
CA PHE A 67 22.81 -6.58 8.96
C PHE A 67 22.46 -6.97 10.41
N PHE A 68 21.18 -6.91 10.77
CA PHE A 68 20.69 -7.36 12.09
C PHE A 68 20.50 -8.87 12.22
N LYS A 69 20.81 -9.66 11.17
CA LYS A 69 20.70 -11.13 11.15
C LYS A 69 19.32 -11.64 11.59
N ILE A 70 18.25 -10.94 11.19
CA ILE A 70 16.87 -11.37 11.51
C ILE A 70 16.60 -12.73 10.86
N ALA A 71 16.15 -13.71 11.64
CA ALA A 71 15.89 -15.05 11.12
C ALA A 71 14.66 -15.11 10.19
N ASP A 72 14.69 -16.04 9.24
CA ASP A 72 13.50 -16.41 8.47
C ASP A 72 12.52 -17.19 9.36
N PRO A 73 11.19 -17.01 9.22
CA PRO A 73 10.47 -16.30 8.17
C PRO A 73 10.16 -14.81 8.48
N ILE A 74 10.54 -14.32 9.67
CA ILE A 74 10.18 -12.98 10.14
C ILE A 74 10.73 -11.91 9.19
N ARG A 75 11.98 -12.09 8.72
CA ARG A 75 12.60 -11.23 7.72
C ARG A 75 11.73 -11.09 6.46
N THR A 76 11.32 -12.22 5.88
CA THR A 76 10.50 -12.23 4.66
C THR A 76 9.18 -11.51 4.85
N ILE A 77 8.50 -11.73 5.98
CA ILE A 77 7.23 -11.05 6.28
C ILE A 77 7.45 -9.53 6.35
N LEU A 78 8.50 -9.08 7.04
CA LEU A 78 8.81 -7.65 7.17
C LEU A 78 9.12 -7.02 5.81
N VAL A 79 9.94 -7.67 4.98
CA VAL A 79 10.26 -7.18 3.63
C VAL A 79 9.02 -7.10 2.76
N LEU A 80 8.14 -8.12 2.79
CA LEU A 80 6.89 -8.12 2.02
C LEU A 80 5.91 -7.03 2.48
N GLN A 81 5.82 -6.77 3.78
CA GLN A 81 5.02 -5.66 4.32
C GLN A 81 5.54 -4.31 3.84
N ILE A 82 6.87 -4.14 3.77
CA ILE A 82 7.50 -2.91 3.28
C ILE A 82 7.32 -2.75 1.76
N ALA A 83 7.25 -3.86 1.02
CA ALA A 83 7.02 -3.88 -0.42
C ALA A 83 5.59 -3.52 -0.84
N MET A 84 4.65 -3.35 0.10
CA MET A 84 3.27 -2.99 -0.20
C MET A 84 3.16 -1.61 -0.86
N PRO A 85 2.16 -1.39 -1.74
CA PRO A 85 1.96 -0.12 -2.43
C PRO A 85 1.61 1.04 -1.48
N ALA A 86 1.31 2.21 -2.03
CA ALA A 86 0.83 3.32 -1.21
C ALA A 86 -0.42 2.94 -0.39
N ALA A 87 -0.57 3.56 0.78
CA ALA A 87 -1.69 3.26 1.67
C ALA A 87 -2.90 4.11 1.28
N ALA A 88 -4.06 3.48 1.20
CA ALA A 88 -5.38 4.11 1.04
C ALA A 88 -5.58 5.32 1.96
N ASN A 89 -5.16 5.16 3.22
CA ASN A 89 -5.34 6.15 4.28
C ASN A 89 -4.61 7.46 3.96
N GLY A 90 -3.52 7.41 3.19
CA GLY A 90 -2.82 8.62 2.75
C GLY A 90 -3.70 9.50 1.87
N VAL A 91 -4.52 8.89 1.02
CA VAL A 91 -5.49 9.59 0.17
C VAL A 91 -6.60 10.20 1.02
N ILE A 92 -7.15 9.42 1.97
CA ILE A 92 -8.19 9.89 2.90
C ILE A 92 -7.69 11.06 3.75
N PHE A 93 -6.45 11.00 4.25
CA PHE A 93 -5.86 12.10 5.01
C PHE A 93 -5.56 13.31 4.14
N ALA A 94 -5.10 13.13 2.90
CA ALA A 94 -4.91 14.23 1.97
C ALA A 94 -6.24 14.94 1.68
N GLU A 95 -7.33 14.21 1.49
CA GLU A 95 -8.67 14.80 1.33
C GLU A 95 -9.12 15.53 2.61
N ARG A 96 -8.98 14.87 3.76
CA ARG A 96 -9.47 15.39 5.05
C ARG A 96 -8.74 16.63 5.53
N TYR A 97 -7.46 16.77 5.21
CA TYR A 97 -6.61 17.87 5.68
C TYR A 97 -6.26 18.87 4.56
N GLU A 98 -7.10 18.98 3.53
CA GLU A 98 -6.92 19.93 2.41
C GLU A 98 -5.55 19.81 1.70
N GLY A 99 -4.98 18.61 1.74
CA GLY A 99 -3.77 18.26 1.00
C GLY A 99 -4.07 17.94 -0.47
N ASN A 100 -3.02 17.57 -1.22
CA ASN A 100 -3.17 17.20 -2.62
C ASN A 100 -3.73 15.77 -2.75
N TYR A 101 -5.06 15.64 -2.62
CA TYR A 101 -5.80 14.39 -2.80
C TYR A 101 -5.56 13.75 -4.17
N ILE A 102 -5.51 14.56 -5.23
CA ILE A 102 -5.31 14.09 -6.61
C ILE A 102 -3.97 13.36 -6.73
N PHE A 103 -2.88 14.00 -6.29
CA PHE A 103 -1.56 13.39 -6.30
C PHE A 103 -1.49 12.12 -5.44
N ALA A 104 -2.15 12.13 -4.27
CA ALA A 104 -2.22 10.95 -3.40
C ALA A 104 -2.96 9.79 -4.09
N ALA A 105 -4.09 10.06 -4.75
CA ALA A 105 -4.86 9.06 -5.48
C ALA A 105 -4.11 8.51 -6.71
N GLU A 106 -3.45 9.38 -7.49
CA GLU A 106 -2.66 8.99 -8.66
C GLU A 106 -1.43 8.15 -8.27
N SER A 107 -0.72 8.53 -7.20
CA SER A 107 0.41 7.75 -6.68
C SER A 107 -0.03 6.41 -6.09
N LEU A 108 -1.19 6.35 -5.43
CA LEU A 108 -1.79 5.09 -5.01
C LEU A 108 -2.12 4.19 -6.20
N PHE A 109 -2.78 4.73 -7.22
CA PHE A 109 -3.13 3.98 -8.42
C PHE A 109 -1.89 3.41 -9.12
N LEU A 110 -0.89 4.27 -9.39
CA LEU A 110 0.32 3.84 -10.09
C LEU A 110 1.11 2.81 -9.27
N SER A 111 1.29 3.04 -7.96
CA SER A 111 1.99 2.09 -7.11
C SER A 111 1.26 0.76 -6.98
N THR A 112 -0.08 0.75 -6.97
CA THR A 112 -0.88 -0.48 -6.97
C THR A 112 -0.71 -1.25 -8.28
N LEU A 113 -0.69 -0.56 -9.42
CA LEU A 113 -0.44 -1.18 -10.73
C LEU A 113 0.99 -1.76 -10.79
N MET A 114 1.98 -1.00 -10.33
CA MET A 114 3.38 -1.45 -10.27
C MET A 114 3.58 -2.60 -9.28
N ALA A 115 2.79 -2.67 -8.20
CA ALA A 115 2.88 -3.72 -7.19
C ALA A 115 2.59 -5.12 -7.75
N ALA A 116 1.76 -5.22 -8.81
CA ALA A 116 1.51 -6.48 -9.51
C ALA A 116 2.80 -7.12 -10.05
N LEU A 117 3.81 -6.30 -10.38
CA LEU A 117 5.13 -6.76 -10.85
C LEU A 117 6.18 -6.73 -9.74
N SER A 118 6.16 -5.73 -8.84
CA SER A 118 7.20 -5.58 -7.81
C SER A 118 7.09 -6.63 -6.71
N ILE A 119 5.87 -7.02 -6.29
CA ILE A 119 5.68 -7.99 -5.20
C ILE A 119 6.26 -9.36 -5.56
N PRO A 120 5.95 -9.96 -6.73
CA PRO A 120 6.59 -11.21 -7.17
C PRO A 120 8.11 -11.09 -7.24
N LEU A 121 8.62 -9.95 -7.73
CA LEU A 121 10.06 -9.71 -7.89
C LEU A 121 10.78 -9.65 -6.55
N ILE A 122 10.22 -8.96 -5.55
CA ILE A 122 10.78 -8.87 -4.20
C ILE A 122 10.66 -10.20 -3.46
N SER A 123 9.55 -10.92 -3.63
CA SER A 123 9.37 -12.27 -3.08
C SER A 123 10.43 -13.24 -3.59
N PHE A 124 10.69 -13.21 -4.91
CA PHE A 124 11.75 -14.00 -5.53
C PHE A 124 13.13 -13.61 -4.98
N LEU A 125 13.43 -12.31 -4.91
CA LEU A 125 14.71 -11.82 -4.38
C LEU A 125 14.95 -12.26 -2.94
N THR A 126 13.92 -12.18 -2.08
CA THR A 126 14.02 -12.59 -0.67
C THR A 126 14.18 -14.10 -0.51
N THR A 127 13.65 -14.90 -1.43
CA THR A 127 13.82 -16.36 -1.43
C THR A 127 15.23 -16.78 -1.86
N TYR A 128 15.84 -16.05 -2.80
CA TYR A 128 17.20 -16.32 -3.28
C TYR A 128 18.29 -15.83 -2.32
N ILE A 129 18.02 -14.75 -1.59
CA ILE A 129 18.92 -14.23 -0.56
C ILE A 129 18.63 -14.99 0.75
N LYS A 130 19.18 -16.20 0.86
CA LYS A 130 19.34 -16.90 2.14
C LYS A 130 20.64 -16.47 2.83
#